data_AF-A0A6P5ADC8-F1
#
_entry.id   AF-A0A6P5ADC8-F1
#
_cell.length_a   1.000
_cell.length_b   1.000
_cell.length_c   1.000
_cell.angle_alpha   90.00
_cell.angle_beta   90.00
_cell.angle_gamma   90.00
#
_symmetry.space_group_name_H-M   'P 1'
#
loop_
_entity.id
_entity.type
_entity.pdbx_description
1 polymer ?
#
loop_
_entity_poly.entity_id
_entity_poly.type
_entity_poly.pdbx_seq_one_letter_code
_entity_poly.pdbx_strand_id
1 'polypeptide(L)'
;MEQHHYICQSDPSPCERNICYNNGVCSTCFNDSYSACSCLPGYAGDKCEIDVDECTDGSNNCNLHATCTNSDGGFTCKCNHGYNGDGVTCTLIPRRVGFWPLDAEHLSNDTSGGGNHGRPVGTTLTEGPHGVRESAFFFAGNTQSYIDIPNNGELDVKRSFTILLYAYHIGGHSILDYRMHGSPGTLFWLFPDKQLYVDIQAPNPHTYYSPMSMPQGQWMFLGVTYDYASGIQAPNPHSYYSPMSMPQQQWMFLGVTYDYASGHVQLWKDGASVGSRNFGQLGHSTANPIRLGCSAAHPLPFHGGMSCVQIYNYALSQQEVQDAQNACTESGIDECAPNPCQNGGTCINGLNSYHCHCTVGYGGELCLTDLDLCAQVACPFNWQCQDEGNHFICLAKNTRLAEPYSCSSASCPDGMYCREEGPTSFSCRAG
;
A
#
# COMPACT_ATOMS: atom_id res chain seq x y z
N MET A 1 12.96 -82.82 37.97
CA MET A 1 11.81 -81.99 38.34
C MET A 1 12.35 -80.82 39.13
N GLU A 2 12.34 -79.63 38.54
CA GLU A 2 12.30 -78.37 39.30
C GLU A 2 11.84 -77.29 38.30
N GLN A 3 10.54 -77.01 38.34
CA GLN A 3 9.89 -75.91 37.62
C GLN A 3 10.01 -74.66 38.49
N HIS A 4 10.73 -73.65 38.01
CA HIS A 4 10.61 -72.31 38.56
C HIS A 4 9.38 -71.63 37.93
N HIS A 5 8.27 -71.66 38.66
CA HIS A 5 7.14 -70.76 38.45
C HIS A 5 7.59 -69.34 38.83
N TYR A 6 7.81 -68.47 37.85
CA TYR A 6 7.76 -67.03 38.08
C TYR A 6 6.30 -66.60 38.02
N ILE A 7 5.80 -66.16 39.18
CA ILE A 7 4.49 -65.55 39.34
C ILE A 7 4.57 -64.19 38.65
N CYS A 8 3.83 -63.98 37.55
CA CYS A 8 3.53 -62.64 37.06
C CYS A 8 2.67 -61.96 38.13
N GLN A 9 3.29 -61.25 39.07
CA GLN A 9 2.58 -60.20 39.78
C GLN A 9 2.13 -59.18 38.75
N SER A 10 0.88 -58.75 38.87
CA SER A 10 0.20 -57.76 38.06
C SER A 10 0.98 -56.44 37.98
N ASP A 11 1.95 -56.35 37.07
CA ASP A 11 2.42 -55.05 36.61
C ASP A 11 1.37 -54.55 35.61
N PRO A 12 0.69 -53.42 35.87
CA PRO A 12 -0.24 -52.84 34.90
C PRO A 12 0.49 -52.65 33.56
N SER A 13 -0.19 -52.90 32.44
CA SER A 13 0.39 -52.73 31.10
C SER A 13 1.15 -51.40 31.04
N PRO A 14 2.35 -51.32 30.44
CA PRO A 14 3.14 -50.09 30.42
C PRO A 14 2.35 -48.86 29.92
N CYS A 15 1.34 -49.09 29.07
CA CYS A 15 0.44 -48.07 28.54
C CYS A 15 -0.76 -47.71 29.45
N GLU A 16 -1.08 -48.48 30.50
CA GLU A 16 -2.14 -48.15 31.48
C GLU A 16 -1.79 -46.92 32.34
N ARG A 17 -0.51 -46.53 32.37
CA ARG A 17 -0.02 -45.32 33.07
C ARG A 17 -0.02 -44.05 32.20
N ASN A 18 -0.57 -44.10 30.99
CA ASN A 18 -0.68 -42.98 30.04
C ASN A 18 0.63 -42.16 29.94
N ILE A 19 1.69 -42.87 29.56
CA ILE A 19 3.08 -42.39 29.64
C ILE A 19 3.51 -41.47 28.48
N CYS A 20 2.69 -41.38 27.43
CA CYS A 20 2.93 -40.52 26.28
C CYS A 20 2.31 -39.15 26.54
N TYR A 21 3.11 -38.09 26.40
CA TYR A 21 2.65 -36.72 26.48
C TYR A 21 1.92 -36.30 25.19
N ASN A 22 1.24 -35.15 25.24
CA ASN A 22 0.65 -34.49 24.06
C ASN A 22 -0.25 -35.40 23.22
N ASN A 23 -1.04 -36.24 23.89
CA ASN A 23 -1.96 -37.22 23.30
C ASN A 23 -1.29 -38.24 22.36
N GLY A 24 0.01 -38.52 22.54
CA GLY A 24 0.70 -39.57 21.82
C GLY A 24 0.06 -40.95 22.04
N VAL A 25 0.07 -41.80 21.00
CA VAL A 25 -0.52 -43.13 21.06
C VAL A 25 0.50 -44.13 21.58
N CYS A 26 0.24 -44.71 22.76
CA CYS A 26 1.09 -45.73 23.35
C CYS A 26 0.85 -47.10 22.72
N SER A 27 1.92 -47.79 22.31
CA SER A 27 1.89 -49.16 21.83
C SER A 27 2.91 -50.02 22.56
N THR A 28 2.55 -51.26 22.90
CA THR A 28 3.48 -52.22 23.52
C THR A 28 4.29 -52.93 22.45
N CYS A 29 5.59 -53.12 22.70
CA CYS A 29 6.48 -53.85 21.80
C CYS A 29 7.09 -55.05 22.55
N PHE A 30 6.87 -56.27 22.04
CA PHE A 30 7.44 -57.56 22.52
C PHE A 30 7.30 -57.87 24.03
N ASN A 31 6.49 -58.87 24.37
CA ASN A 31 6.38 -59.49 25.71
C ASN A 31 6.17 -58.50 26.88
N ASP A 32 5.31 -57.49 26.69
CA ASP A 32 4.83 -56.54 27.72
C ASP A 32 5.91 -55.77 28.51
N SER A 33 7.16 -55.79 28.05
CA SER A 33 8.31 -55.22 28.78
C SER A 33 8.77 -53.87 28.23
N TYR A 34 8.31 -53.47 27.04
CA TYR A 34 8.67 -52.21 26.39
C TYR A 34 7.43 -51.49 25.84
N SER A 35 7.44 -50.16 25.92
CA SER A 35 6.39 -49.30 25.34
C SER A 35 7.01 -48.22 24.47
N ALA A 36 6.36 -47.93 23.36
CA ALA A 36 6.75 -46.90 22.41
C ALA A 36 5.57 -45.96 22.16
N CYS A 37 5.86 -44.66 22.10
CA CYS A 37 4.89 -43.62 21.79
C CYS A 37 4.96 -43.27 20.30
N SER A 38 3.80 -43.28 19.64
CA SER A 38 3.62 -42.68 18.32
C SER A 38 3.11 -41.26 18.51
N CYS A 39 3.93 -40.27 18.19
CA CYS A 39 3.58 -38.87 18.39
C CYS A 39 2.61 -38.35 17.33
N LEU A 40 1.75 -37.41 17.74
CA LEU A 40 0.97 -36.62 16.80
C LEU A 40 1.89 -35.65 16.04
N PRO A 41 1.51 -35.17 14.84
CA PRO A 41 2.24 -34.11 14.15
C PRO A 41 2.45 -32.89 15.07
N GLY A 42 3.64 -32.29 15.02
CA GLY A 42 4.05 -31.20 15.91
C GLY A 42 4.77 -31.65 17.19
N TYR A 43 4.87 -32.96 17.46
CA TYR A 43 5.56 -33.47 18.66
C TYR A 43 6.60 -34.55 18.34
N ALA A 44 7.68 -34.56 19.12
CA ALA A 44 8.82 -35.46 19.02
C ALA A 44 9.30 -35.93 20.41
N GLY A 45 10.31 -36.79 20.43
CA GLY A 45 10.84 -37.42 21.65
C GLY A 45 10.27 -38.81 21.90
N ASP A 46 10.93 -39.59 22.75
CA ASP A 46 10.56 -40.99 23.03
C ASP A 46 9.19 -41.11 23.71
N LYS A 47 8.71 -40.03 24.34
CA LYS A 47 7.40 -39.93 24.98
C LYS A 47 6.55 -38.78 24.42
N CYS A 48 6.90 -38.21 23.28
CA CYS A 48 6.22 -37.06 22.67
C CYS A 48 6.25 -35.79 23.54
N GLU A 49 7.27 -35.63 24.37
CA GLU A 49 7.46 -34.54 25.31
C GLU A 49 8.10 -33.29 24.71
N ILE A 50 8.62 -33.39 23.48
CA ILE A 50 9.30 -32.31 22.77
C ILE A 50 8.32 -31.72 21.77
N ASP A 51 8.04 -30.42 21.90
CA ASP A 51 7.37 -29.63 20.87
C ASP A 51 8.34 -29.39 19.69
N VAL A 52 7.87 -29.65 18.47
CA VAL A 52 8.67 -29.45 17.26
C VAL A 52 8.53 -28.01 16.80
N ASP A 53 9.64 -27.28 16.76
CA ASP A 53 9.66 -25.94 16.18
C ASP A 53 9.69 -26.01 14.65
N GLU A 54 8.53 -25.97 13.99
CA GLU A 54 8.45 -26.03 12.53
C GLU A 54 9.03 -24.79 11.83
N CYS A 55 9.20 -23.68 12.57
CA CYS A 55 9.86 -22.48 12.05
C CYS A 55 11.37 -22.71 11.89
N THR A 56 12.00 -23.41 12.85
CA THR A 56 13.43 -23.73 12.81
C THR A 56 13.73 -24.98 11.99
N ASP A 57 12.85 -25.98 12.03
CA ASP A 57 12.97 -27.22 11.25
C ASP A 57 12.70 -27.01 9.75
N GLY A 58 12.01 -25.92 9.39
CA GLY A 58 11.70 -25.57 8.00
C GLY A 58 10.52 -26.36 7.42
N SER A 59 9.74 -27.02 8.27
CA SER A 59 8.52 -27.77 7.90
C SER A 59 7.26 -26.89 7.87
N ASN A 60 7.34 -25.64 8.30
CA ASN A 60 6.24 -24.67 8.17
C ASN A 60 5.90 -24.33 6.71
N ASN A 61 4.67 -23.88 6.48
CA ASN A 61 4.18 -23.46 5.16
C ASN A 61 3.89 -21.94 5.08
N CYS A 62 4.52 -21.14 5.94
CA CYS A 62 4.30 -19.70 5.93
C CYS A 62 4.72 -19.08 4.59
N ASN A 63 4.04 -18.01 4.20
CA ASN A 63 4.41 -17.23 3.03
C ASN A 63 5.84 -16.66 3.20
N LEU A 64 6.56 -16.44 2.10
CA LEU A 64 7.83 -15.71 2.13
C LEU A 64 7.68 -14.31 2.76
N HIS A 65 6.50 -13.72 2.61
CA HIS A 65 6.11 -12.47 3.24
C HIS A 65 5.31 -12.70 4.52
N ALA A 66 5.61 -13.73 5.30
CA ALA A 66 5.05 -13.97 6.63
C ALA A 66 6.14 -14.38 7.64
N THR A 67 5.92 -14.01 8.90
CA THR A 67 6.73 -14.43 10.04
C THR A 67 6.08 -15.68 10.64
N CYS A 68 6.88 -16.73 10.78
CA CYS A 68 6.50 -17.95 11.49
C CYS A 68 6.75 -17.78 12.98
N THR A 69 5.77 -18.13 13.81
CA THR A 69 5.89 -18.18 15.27
C THR A 69 5.50 -19.56 15.77
N ASN A 70 6.43 -20.26 16.42
CA ASN A 70 6.20 -21.58 17.00
C ASN A 70 5.18 -21.51 18.14
N SER A 71 4.37 -22.54 18.27
CA SER A 71 3.32 -22.70 19.28
C SER A 71 3.24 -24.16 19.73
N ASP A 72 2.68 -24.42 20.90
CA ASP A 72 2.61 -25.80 21.41
C ASP A 72 1.79 -26.72 20.46
N GLY A 73 2.47 -27.68 19.82
CA GLY A 73 1.93 -28.62 18.85
C GLY A 73 1.75 -28.08 17.42
N GLY A 74 2.39 -26.96 17.07
CA GLY A 74 2.37 -26.45 15.71
C GLY A 74 2.89 -25.01 15.57
N PHE A 75 2.51 -24.32 14.51
CA PHE A 75 2.98 -22.96 14.26
C PHE A 75 1.86 -22.02 13.81
N THR A 76 2.12 -20.73 13.93
CA THR A 76 1.26 -19.67 13.41
C THR A 76 2.04 -18.82 12.42
N CYS A 77 1.40 -18.51 11.28
CA CYS A 77 1.96 -17.59 10.30
C CYS A 77 1.26 -16.25 10.41
N LYS A 78 2.03 -15.17 10.49
CA LYS A 78 1.50 -13.82 10.43
C LYS A 78 2.13 -13.11 9.25
N CYS A 79 1.33 -12.58 8.33
CA CYS A 79 1.88 -11.80 7.22
C CYS A 79 2.80 -10.69 7.75
N ASN A 80 3.96 -10.59 7.10
CA ASN A 80 4.90 -9.50 7.28
C ASN A 80 4.18 -8.22 6.91
N HIS A 81 4.58 -7.15 7.58
CA HIS A 81 3.96 -5.87 7.38
C HIS A 81 4.04 -5.39 5.92
N GLY A 82 3.01 -4.66 5.48
CA GLY A 82 2.82 -4.32 4.07
C GLY A 82 2.18 -5.45 3.27
N TYR A 83 1.77 -6.55 3.92
CA TYR A 83 1.01 -7.64 3.31
C TYR A 83 -0.19 -8.02 4.18
N ASN A 84 -1.31 -8.36 3.55
CA ASN A 84 -2.52 -8.89 4.17
C ASN A 84 -2.76 -10.33 3.71
N GLY A 85 -3.46 -11.12 4.54
CA GLY A 85 -3.80 -12.50 4.26
C GLY A 85 -3.75 -13.38 5.52
N ASP A 86 -3.75 -14.69 5.32
CA ASP A 86 -3.82 -15.69 6.40
C ASP A 86 -2.44 -16.15 6.91
N GLY A 87 -1.36 -15.53 6.43
CA GLY A 87 0.01 -15.89 6.77
C GLY A 87 0.61 -17.01 5.92
N VAL A 88 -0.20 -17.85 5.28
CA VAL A 88 0.23 -18.84 4.27
C VAL A 88 0.20 -18.19 2.88
N THR A 89 -0.81 -17.36 2.65
CA THR A 89 -0.96 -16.49 1.49
C THR A 89 -0.90 -15.05 1.96
N CYS A 90 0.09 -14.29 1.52
CA CYS A 90 0.23 -12.87 1.84
C CYS A 90 0.32 -12.05 0.54
N THR A 91 -0.54 -11.05 0.41
CA THR A 91 -0.60 -10.11 -0.73
C THR A 91 -0.32 -8.70 -0.26
N LEU A 92 0.37 -7.87 -1.06
CA LEU A 92 0.70 -6.49 -0.69
C LEU A 92 -0.55 -5.69 -0.26
N ILE A 93 -0.45 -4.96 0.85
CA ILE A 93 -1.45 -3.98 1.29
C ILE A 93 -1.37 -2.79 0.35
N PRO A 94 -2.48 -2.31 -0.22
CA PRO A 94 -2.45 -1.17 -1.14
C PRO A 94 -1.98 0.11 -0.45
N ARG A 95 -0.84 0.66 -0.87
CA ARG A 95 -0.34 1.94 -0.35
C ARG A 95 -1.13 3.09 -0.96
N ARG A 96 -1.81 3.85 -0.10
CA ARG A 96 -2.43 5.14 -0.45
C ARG A 96 -1.31 6.19 -0.50
N VAL A 97 -0.97 6.66 -1.70
CA VAL A 97 0.10 7.64 -1.94
C VAL A 97 -0.37 9.09 -1.86
N GLY A 98 -1.68 9.31 -1.89
CA GLY A 98 -2.27 10.63 -1.76
C GLY A 98 -3.66 10.54 -1.18
N PHE A 99 -3.97 11.40 -0.21
CA PHE A 99 -5.28 11.44 0.38
C PHE A 99 -5.70 12.85 0.75
N TRP A 100 -6.79 13.31 0.14
CA TRP A 100 -7.34 14.64 0.37
C TRP A 100 -8.80 14.50 0.80
N PRO A 101 -9.11 14.65 2.09
CA PRO A 101 -10.49 14.62 2.59
C PRO A 101 -11.40 15.66 1.91
N LEU A 102 -10.85 16.84 1.58
CA LEU A 102 -11.58 17.96 0.97
C LEU A 102 -12.75 18.45 1.84
N ASP A 103 -12.45 18.75 3.10
CA ASP A 103 -13.40 19.23 4.10
C ASP A 103 -12.92 20.52 4.80
N ALA A 104 -13.70 21.06 5.73
CA ALA A 104 -13.35 22.27 6.48
C ALA A 104 -12.16 22.11 7.44
N GLU A 105 -11.93 20.89 7.93
CA GLU A 105 -10.90 20.59 8.93
C GLU A 105 -9.53 20.48 8.28
N HIS A 106 -9.46 19.75 7.17
CA HIS A 106 -8.25 19.43 6.43
C HIS A 106 -8.05 20.35 5.22
N LEU A 107 -9.06 21.11 4.83
CA LEU A 107 -9.07 21.89 3.58
C LEU A 107 -8.73 20.98 2.39
N SER A 108 -7.73 21.38 1.60
CA SER A 108 -7.17 20.57 0.52
C SER A 108 -5.80 19.99 0.88
N ASN A 109 -5.50 19.79 2.17
CA ASN A 109 -4.21 19.23 2.60
C ASN A 109 -4.18 17.72 2.40
N ASP A 110 -3.04 17.23 1.90
CA ASP A 110 -2.73 15.80 1.87
C ASP A 110 -2.51 15.27 3.29
N THR A 111 -3.31 14.28 3.70
CA THR A 111 -3.23 13.62 5.01
C THR A 111 -2.61 12.23 4.94
N SER A 112 -2.14 11.79 3.76
CA SER A 112 -1.43 10.51 3.59
C SER A 112 0.04 10.55 4.05
N GLY A 113 0.57 11.74 4.35
CA GLY A 113 1.97 11.94 4.73
C GLY A 113 2.90 12.36 3.58
N GLY A 114 2.45 12.29 2.32
CA GLY A 114 3.29 12.64 1.16
C GLY A 114 3.51 14.13 0.90
N GLY A 115 2.93 15.01 1.72
CA GLY A 115 3.15 16.45 1.68
C GLY A 115 2.60 17.14 0.43
N ASN A 116 1.70 16.50 -0.33
CA ASN A 116 1.16 17.03 -1.57
C ASN A 116 -0.06 17.94 -1.32
N HIS A 117 0.10 18.95 -0.46
CA HIS A 117 -1.02 19.81 -0.05
C HIS A 117 -1.57 20.63 -1.23
N GLY A 118 -2.85 20.47 -1.50
CA GLY A 118 -3.56 21.17 -2.56
C GLY A 118 -3.79 22.64 -2.24
N ARG A 119 -3.91 23.45 -3.29
CA ARG A 119 -4.19 24.88 -3.24
C ARG A 119 -5.52 25.18 -3.95
N PRO A 120 -6.58 25.53 -3.20
CA PRO A 120 -7.87 25.85 -3.78
C PRO A 120 -7.89 27.29 -4.33
N VAL A 121 -8.50 27.48 -5.50
CA VAL A 121 -8.68 28.77 -6.16
C VAL A 121 -10.12 28.87 -6.63
N GLY A 122 -10.86 29.89 -6.15
CA GLY A 122 -12.24 30.16 -6.55
C GLY A 122 -13.25 29.05 -6.23
N THR A 123 -12.91 28.16 -5.29
CA THR A 123 -13.78 27.11 -4.75
C THR A 123 -14.32 27.50 -3.38
N THR A 124 -15.47 26.96 -2.99
CA THR A 124 -16.08 27.19 -1.66
C THR A 124 -16.43 25.88 -0.98
N LEU A 125 -16.55 25.85 0.35
CA LEU A 125 -17.03 24.65 1.05
C LEU A 125 -18.54 24.44 0.82
N THR A 126 -18.98 23.18 0.78
CA THR A 126 -20.37 22.79 0.57
C THR A 126 -20.72 21.50 1.33
N GLU A 127 -21.98 21.11 1.30
CA GLU A 127 -22.46 19.83 1.85
C GLU A 127 -21.93 18.64 1.04
N GLY A 128 -21.32 17.68 1.72
CA GLY A 128 -20.72 16.49 1.11
C GLY A 128 -21.68 15.30 0.94
N PRO A 129 -21.15 14.12 0.55
CA PRO A 129 -21.95 12.93 0.19
C PRO A 129 -22.88 12.38 1.26
N HIS A 130 -22.63 12.70 2.53
CA HIS A 130 -23.40 12.21 3.68
C HIS A 130 -24.27 13.28 4.34
N GLY A 131 -24.50 14.40 3.66
CA GLY A 131 -25.29 15.50 4.21
C GLY A 131 -24.56 16.31 5.28
N VAL A 132 -23.26 16.04 5.48
CA VAL A 132 -22.43 16.78 6.42
C VAL A 132 -22.07 18.13 5.79
N ARG A 133 -22.23 19.21 6.55
CA ARG A 133 -21.90 20.56 6.09
C ARG A 133 -20.38 20.70 5.98
N GLU A 134 -19.94 21.39 4.92
CA GLU A 134 -18.53 21.74 4.69
C GLU A 134 -17.58 20.53 4.61
N SER A 135 -18.10 19.35 4.25
CA SER A 135 -17.31 18.14 4.01
C SER A 135 -16.98 17.90 2.53
N ALA A 136 -17.12 18.94 1.71
CA ALA A 136 -16.80 18.94 0.29
C ALA A 136 -16.41 20.33 -0.19
N PHE A 137 -15.70 20.37 -1.32
CA PHE A 137 -15.45 21.60 -2.07
C PHE A 137 -16.40 21.70 -3.27
N PHE A 138 -16.97 22.89 -3.46
CA PHE A 138 -17.78 23.28 -4.59
C PHE A 138 -16.97 24.05 -5.62
N PHE A 139 -17.13 23.65 -6.88
CA PHE A 139 -16.50 24.24 -8.05
C PHE A 139 -17.55 24.97 -8.87
N ALA A 140 -17.28 26.23 -9.20
CA ALA A 140 -18.23 27.16 -9.81
C ALA A 140 -18.43 26.99 -11.34
N GLY A 141 -17.82 25.99 -11.98
CA GLY A 141 -18.00 25.77 -13.42
C GLY A 141 -17.28 26.76 -14.34
N ASN A 142 -16.20 27.39 -13.86
CA ASN A 142 -15.39 28.32 -14.65
C ASN A 142 -13.89 28.06 -14.46
N THR A 143 -13.05 28.63 -15.31
CA THR A 143 -11.60 28.39 -15.32
C THR A 143 -10.85 28.96 -14.12
N GLN A 144 -11.53 29.74 -13.26
CA GLN A 144 -10.98 30.30 -12.02
C GLN A 144 -11.43 29.50 -10.80
N SER A 145 -12.05 28.33 -10.99
CA SER A 145 -12.51 27.44 -9.93
C SER A 145 -11.82 26.08 -10.05
N TYR A 146 -10.70 25.90 -9.34
CA TYR A 146 -9.89 24.67 -9.38
C TYR A 146 -9.11 24.44 -8.09
N ILE A 147 -8.58 23.23 -7.90
CA ILE A 147 -7.61 22.90 -6.84
C ILE A 147 -6.35 22.37 -7.51
N ASP A 148 -5.21 23.00 -7.25
CA ASP A 148 -3.90 22.52 -7.71
C ASP A 148 -3.23 21.69 -6.62
N ILE A 149 -2.94 20.43 -6.91
CA ILE A 149 -2.22 19.52 -6.02
C ILE A 149 -0.78 19.38 -6.57
N PRO A 150 0.24 19.82 -5.83
CA PRO A 150 1.63 19.63 -6.23
C PRO A 150 1.97 18.13 -6.20
N ASN A 151 2.96 17.74 -6.99
CA ASN A 151 3.58 16.42 -6.87
C ASN A 151 5.03 16.60 -6.39
N ASN A 152 5.28 16.25 -5.13
CA ASN A 152 6.59 16.33 -4.49
C ASN A 152 7.40 15.02 -4.64
N GLY A 153 6.95 14.09 -5.49
CA GLY A 153 7.61 12.82 -5.81
C GLY A 153 6.88 11.58 -5.31
N GLU A 154 6.02 11.69 -4.29
CA GLU A 154 5.31 10.53 -3.72
C GLU A 154 4.13 10.05 -4.57
N LEU A 155 3.59 10.92 -5.44
CA LEU A 155 2.49 10.55 -6.34
C LEU A 155 2.98 9.84 -7.62
N ASP A 156 4.29 9.61 -7.76
CA ASP A 156 4.95 9.01 -8.91
C ASP A 156 4.72 7.49 -9.02
N VAL A 157 3.48 7.11 -9.30
CA VAL A 157 3.11 5.71 -9.56
C VAL A 157 3.61 5.26 -10.94
N LYS A 158 4.43 4.18 -10.97
CA LYS A 158 5.09 3.69 -12.21
C LYS A 158 4.43 2.48 -12.87
N ARG A 159 3.60 1.73 -12.15
CA ARG A 159 3.02 0.46 -12.62
C ARG A 159 1.50 0.50 -12.57
N SER A 160 0.91 -0.06 -11.52
CA SER A 160 -0.54 -0.11 -11.31
C SER A 160 -0.96 1.08 -10.45
N PHE A 161 -2.15 1.62 -10.66
CA PHE A 161 -2.66 2.70 -9.83
C PHE A 161 -4.17 2.59 -9.66
N THR A 162 -4.68 3.21 -8.60
CA THR A 162 -6.11 3.44 -8.42
C THR A 162 -6.34 4.87 -7.97
N ILE A 163 -7.30 5.55 -8.60
CA ILE A 163 -7.72 6.91 -8.23
C ILE A 163 -9.21 6.86 -7.94
N LEU A 164 -9.62 7.34 -6.77
CA LEU A 164 -10.99 7.36 -6.30
C LEU A 164 -11.37 8.76 -5.81
N LEU A 165 -12.63 9.15 -5.97
CA LEU A 165 -13.17 10.39 -5.41
C LEU A 165 -14.69 10.38 -5.35
N TYR A 166 -15.26 11.19 -4.45
CA TYR A 166 -16.66 11.56 -4.52
C TYR A 166 -16.86 12.76 -5.46
N ALA A 167 -17.84 12.67 -6.35
CA ALA A 167 -18.25 13.78 -7.21
C ALA A 167 -19.78 13.96 -7.21
N TYR A 168 -20.20 15.21 -7.18
CA TYR A 168 -21.57 15.66 -7.38
C TYR A 168 -21.57 16.61 -8.57
N HIS A 169 -22.05 16.19 -9.74
CA HIS A 169 -22.02 17.05 -10.93
C HIS A 169 -23.36 17.72 -11.17
N ILE A 170 -23.30 19.03 -11.45
CA ILE A 170 -24.43 19.84 -11.90
C ILE A 170 -24.29 20.12 -13.40
N GLY A 171 -23.05 20.37 -13.85
CA GLY A 171 -22.69 20.57 -15.24
C GLY A 171 -21.18 20.66 -15.40
N GLY A 172 -20.71 20.93 -16.60
CA GLY A 172 -19.27 20.95 -16.85
C GLY A 172 -18.63 19.57 -16.74
N HIS A 173 -17.34 19.49 -17.06
CA HIS A 173 -16.80 18.22 -17.56
C HIS A 173 -15.44 17.81 -16.97
N SER A 174 -14.56 18.74 -16.60
CA SER A 174 -13.19 18.46 -16.15
C SER A 174 -13.09 18.15 -14.65
N ILE A 175 -13.16 16.86 -14.28
CA ILE A 175 -13.02 16.43 -12.88
C ILE A 175 -11.56 16.50 -12.42
N LEU A 176 -10.66 15.71 -13.03
CA LEU A 176 -9.27 15.56 -12.60
C LEU A 176 -8.35 15.49 -13.82
N ASP A 177 -7.35 16.36 -13.87
CA ASP A 177 -6.30 16.36 -14.89
C ASP A 177 -4.95 16.10 -14.25
N TYR A 178 -4.40 14.91 -14.50
CA TYR A 178 -3.06 14.49 -14.07
C TYR A 178 -2.08 14.56 -15.25
N ARG A 179 -2.25 15.54 -16.14
CA ARG A 179 -1.34 15.82 -17.26
C ARG A 179 -0.94 17.30 -17.22
N MET A 180 0.31 17.60 -17.58
CA MET A 180 0.72 18.96 -17.93
C MET A 180 1.07 19.07 -19.40
N HIS A 181 0.52 20.08 -20.09
CA HIS A 181 0.91 20.48 -21.45
C HIS A 181 0.92 19.36 -22.53
N GLY A 182 0.01 18.39 -22.46
CA GLY A 182 -0.03 17.27 -23.42
C GLY A 182 1.03 16.19 -23.16
N SER A 183 1.61 16.18 -21.95
CA SER A 183 2.50 15.12 -21.49
C SER A 183 1.72 13.83 -21.18
N PRO A 184 2.38 12.65 -21.21
CA PRO A 184 1.81 11.40 -20.76
C PRO A 184 1.34 11.51 -19.30
N GLY A 185 0.20 10.89 -18.99
CA GLY A 185 -0.47 10.99 -17.69
C GLY A 185 -1.92 10.52 -17.77
N THR A 186 -2.68 10.72 -16.69
CA THR A 186 -4.07 10.26 -16.58
C THR A 186 -5.03 11.43 -16.56
N LEU A 187 -6.04 11.43 -17.42
CA LEU A 187 -7.11 12.42 -17.43
C LEU A 187 -8.45 11.76 -17.13
N PHE A 188 -9.21 12.37 -16.23
CA PHE A 188 -10.61 12.06 -15.95
C PHE A 188 -11.50 13.20 -16.43
N TRP A 189 -12.41 12.87 -17.34
CA TRP A 189 -13.34 13.83 -17.94
C TRP A 189 -14.77 13.27 -17.93
N LEU A 190 -15.77 14.13 -17.80
CA LEU A 190 -17.18 13.82 -18.06
C LEU A 190 -17.56 14.41 -19.42
N PHE A 191 -18.43 13.80 -20.22
CA PHE A 191 -18.99 14.47 -21.42
C PHE A 191 -20.38 15.08 -21.17
N PRO A 192 -20.88 15.98 -22.04
CA PRO A 192 -22.24 16.56 -21.99
C PRO A 192 -23.38 15.52 -21.97
N ASP A 193 -23.11 14.29 -22.39
CA ASP A 193 -24.05 13.17 -22.47
C ASP A 193 -24.10 12.31 -21.20
N LYS A 194 -23.44 12.75 -20.11
CA LYS A 194 -23.43 12.09 -18.79
C LYS A 194 -22.62 10.78 -18.76
N GLN A 195 -21.59 10.63 -19.59
CA GLN A 195 -20.65 9.51 -19.49
C GLN A 195 -19.31 9.93 -18.87
N LEU A 196 -18.73 9.04 -18.05
CA LEU A 196 -17.37 9.19 -17.50
C LEU A 196 -16.35 8.65 -18.52
N TYR A 197 -15.32 9.46 -18.76
CA TYR A 197 -14.23 9.23 -19.69
C TYR A 197 -12.89 9.21 -18.94
N VAL A 198 -12.07 8.22 -19.25
CA VAL A 198 -10.69 8.15 -18.76
C VAL A 198 -9.75 7.99 -19.95
N ASP A 199 -8.73 8.85 -20.00
CA ASP A 199 -7.65 8.81 -20.98
C ASP A 199 -6.32 8.62 -20.26
N ILE A 200 -5.61 7.56 -20.63
CA ILE A 200 -4.33 7.20 -20.03
C ILE A 200 -3.27 7.22 -21.13
N GLN A 201 -2.46 8.28 -21.16
CA GLN A 201 -1.45 8.49 -22.19
C GLN A 201 -0.07 7.98 -21.73
N ALA A 202 0.59 7.18 -22.58
CA ALA A 202 1.93 6.64 -22.33
C ALA A 202 3.04 7.47 -23.03
N PRO A 203 4.29 7.49 -22.51
CA PRO A 203 5.42 8.27 -23.07
C PRO A 203 5.85 7.97 -24.51
N ASN A 204 5.51 6.80 -25.06
CA ASN A 204 5.84 6.44 -26.44
C ASN A 204 4.57 6.04 -27.20
N PRO A 205 4.15 6.78 -28.25
CA PRO A 205 2.92 6.53 -29.00
C PRO A 205 3.07 5.42 -30.07
N HIS A 206 3.82 4.35 -29.78
CA HIS A 206 3.91 3.22 -30.71
C HIS A 206 2.66 2.34 -30.60
N THR A 207 1.64 2.74 -31.37
CA THR A 207 0.56 1.94 -31.97
C THR A 207 0.35 0.52 -31.39
N TYR A 208 -0.63 0.38 -30.49
CA TYR A 208 -1.15 -0.92 -30.07
C TYR A 208 -2.46 -1.22 -30.82
N TYR A 209 -2.46 -2.27 -31.63
CA TYR A 209 -3.66 -2.83 -32.26
C TYR A 209 -4.32 -3.81 -31.29
N SER A 210 -5.62 -3.68 -31.05
CA SER A 210 -6.42 -4.72 -30.37
C SER A 210 -7.04 -5.64 -31.43
N PRO A 211 -6.71 -6.95 -31.46
CA PRO A 211 -7.34 -7.91 -32.35
C PRO A 211 -8.42 -8.65 -31.58
N MET A 212 -9.71 -8.37 -31.81
CA MET A 212 -10.74 -9.30 -31.32
C MET A 212 -11.95 -9.42 -32.25
N SER A 213 -12.20 -10.68 -32.62
CA SER A 213 -13.32 -11.19 -33.40
C SER A 213 -14.53 -11.47 -32.51
N MET A 214 -15.73 -11.27 -33.06
CA MET A 214 -17.04 -11.30 -32.40
C MET A 214 -17.58 -12.71 -32.07
N PRO A 215 -18.32 -12.88 -30.96
CA PRO A 215 -19.39 -13.86 -30.83
C PRO A 215 -20.76 -13.26 -31.22
N GLN A 216 -21.61 -14.05 -31.90
CA GLN A 216 -22.97 -13.65 -32.32
C GLN A 216 -23.97 -13.64 -31.14
N GLY A 217 -24.77 -12.58 -31.03
CA GLY A 217 -26.03 -12.58 -30.25
C GLY A 217 -26.17 -11.58 -29.11
N GLN A 218 -25.21 -10.68 -28.89
CA GLN A 218 -25.31 -9.62 -27.87
C GLN A 218 -25.38 -8.22 -28.52
N TRP A 219 -26.22 -7.35 -27.97
CA TRP A 219 -26.31 -5.95 -28.37
C TRP A 219 -25.15 -5.14 -27.76
N MET A 220 -24.47 -4.33 -28.58
CA MET A 220 -23.48 -3.33 -28.13
C MET A 220 -23.94 -1.91 -28.49
N PHE A 221 -23.68 -0.95 -27.61
CA PHE A 221 -23.68 0.49 -27.89
C PHE A 221 -22.22 0.96 -28.02
N LEU A 222 -21.89 1.67 -29.10
CA LEU A 222 -20.55 2.16 -29.43
C LEU A 222 -20.58 3.69 -29.54
N GLY A 223 -19.79 4.40 -28.73
CA GLY A 223 -19.67 5.86 -28.78
C GLY A 223 -18.25 6.30 -29.14
N VAL A 224 -18.12 7.10 -30.19
CA VAL A 224 -16.93 7.89 -30.56
C VAL A 224 -17.46 9.25 -31.01
N THR A 225 -17.07 10.39 -30.41
CA THR A 225 -17.25 11.73 -31.03
C THR A 225 -16.13 12.68 -30.59
N TYR A 226 -15.65 13.64 -31.40
CA TYR A 226 -16.41 14.80 -31.90
C TYR A 226 -15.82 15.49 -33.16
N ASP A 227 -16.66 15.93 -34.12
CA ASP A 227 -16.79 17.35 -34.60
C ASP A 227 -17.91 17.55 -35.65
N TYR A 228 -18.46 18.76 -35.69
CA TYR A 228 -19.78 19.25 -36.09
C TYR A 228 -19.99 19.51 -37.60
N ALA A 229 -19.07 19.15 -38.51
CA ALA A 229 -19.28 19.49 -39.93
C ALA A 229 -18.79 18.49 -40.99
N SER A 230 -17.87 17.57 -40.72
CA SER A 230 -17.35 16.74 -41.82
C SER A 230 -16.48 15.57 -41.37
N GLY A 231 -17.02 14.36 -41.48
CA GLY A 231 -16.32 13.17 -42.01
C GLY A 231 -15.01 12.72 -41.34
N ILE A 232 -15.13 11.93 -40.28
CA ILE A 232 -14.29 10.76 -39.89
C ILE A 232 -12.75 10.91 -39.99
N GLN A 233 -12.09 10.94 -38.83
CA GLN A 233 -11.05 9.94 -38.46
C GLN A 233 -11.04 9.77 -36.92
N ALA A 234 -11.11 8.51 -36.46
CA ALA A 234 -10.66 8.12 -35.12
C ALA A 234 -9.35 7.34 -35.29
N PRO A 235 -8.30 7.71 -34.55
CA PRO A 235 -7.44 6.68 -34.00
C PRO A 235 -6.85 7.12 -32.65
N ASN A 236 -7.50 6.81 -31.52
CA ASN A 236 -6.76 6.79 -30.26
C ASN A 236 -7.10 5.54 -29.44
N PRO A 237 -6.18 4.57 -29.30
CA PRO A 237 -6.41 3.31 -28.58
C PRO A 237 -6.40 3.47 -27.05
N HIS A 238 -6.25 4.69 -26.52
CA HIS A 238 -6.01 5.00 -25.10
C HIS A 238 -7.25 5.49 -24.32
N SER A 239 -8.42 5.49 -24.96
CA SER A 239 -9.67 6.02 -24.40
C SER A 239 -10.64 4.91 -23.98
N TYR A 240 -11.24 5.01 -22.79
CA TYR A 240 -12.33 4.13 -22.32
C TYR A 240 -13.58 4.92 -21.94
N TYR A 241 -14.76 4.40 -22.34
CA TYR A 241 -16.07 4.95 -22.00
C TYR A 241 -16.74 4.06 -20.96
N SER A 242 -17.32 4.67 -19.93
CA SER A 242 -18.26 3.96 -19.07
C SER A 242 -19.57 3.69 -19.82
N PRO A 243 -20.17 2.49 -19.74
CA PRO A 243 -21.49 2.23 -20.32
C PRO A 243 -22.65 2.88 -19.53
N MET A 244 -22.36 3.82 -18.61
CA MET A 244 -23.31 4.27 -17.59
C MET A 244 -23.72 5.72 -17.72
N SER A 245 -24.97 5.98 -17.29
CA SER A 245 -25.53 7.30 -17.08
C SER A 245 -25.09 7.85 -15.72
N MET A 246 -24.50 9.04 -15.74
CA MET A 246 -24.12 9.81 -14.56
C MET A 246 -25.27 10.75 -14.18
N PRO A 247 -26.13 10.40 -13.21
CA PRO A 247 -27.22 11.28 -12.78
C PRO A 247 -26.65 12.61 -12.30
N GLN A 248 -27.23 13.72 -12.78
CA GLN A 248 -26.92 15.04 -12.25
C GLN A 248 -27.48 15.17 -10.85
N GLN A 249 -26.90 16.08 -10.07
CA GLN A 249 -27.37 16.43 -8.75
C GLN A 249 -27.42 15.25 -7.76
N GLN A 250 -26.53 14.27 -7.94
CA GLN A 250 -26.36 13.14 -7.04
C GLN A 250 -24.87 12.91 -6.77
N TRP A 251 -24.55 12.63 -5.51
CA TRP A 251 -23.21 12.21 -5.11
C TRP A 251 -22.96 10.79 -5.60
N MET A 252 -21.78 10.59 -6.18
CA MET A 252 -21.31 9.29 -6.64
C MET A 252 -19.87 9.09 -6.19
N PHE A 253 -19.54 7.87 -5.77
CA PHE A 253 -18.15 7.47 -5.57
C PHE A 253 -17.61 6.91 -6.87
N LEU A 254 -16.61 7.57 -7.46
CA LEU A 254 -16.08 7.25 -8.77
C LEU A 254 -14.65 6.80 -8.65
N GLY A 255 -14.24 5.88 -9.53
CA GLY A 255 -12.87 5.44 -9.56
C GLY A 255 -12.41 4.87 -10.88
N VAL A 256 -11.09 4.84 -11.05
CA VAL A 256 -10.42 3.99 -12.04
C VAL A 256 -9.30 3.23 -11.36
N THR A 257 -9.11 2.00 -11.78
CA THR A 257 -7.94 1.19 -11.52
C THR A 257 -7.27 0.88 -12.85
N TYR A 258 -5.94 1.00 -12.90
CA TYR A 258 -5.14 0.39 -13.95
C TYR A 258 -4.20 -0.63 -13.32
N ASP A 259 -4.23 -1.86 -13.85
CA ASP A 259 -3.32 -2.91 -13.44
C ASP A 259 -2.30 -3.20 -14.54
N TYR A 260 -1.02 -2.94 -14.27
CA TYR A 260 0.08 -3.22 -15.17
C TYR A 260 0.28 -4.73 -15.42
N ALA A 261 0.00 -5.59 -14.44
CA ALA A 261 0.23 -7.02 -14.59
C ALA A 261 -0.70 -7.63 -15.65
N SER A 262 -1.99 -7.28 -15.58
CA SER A 262 -3.00 -7.73 -16.55
C SER A 262 -3.15 -6.81 -17.77
N GLY A 263 -2.72 -5.55 -17.67
CA GLY A 263 -2.96 -4.49 -18.66
C GLY A 263 -4.39 -3.96 -18.65
N HIS A 264 -5.20 -4.29 -17.65
CA HIS A 264 -6.60 -3.90 -17.59
C HIS A 264 -6.79 -2.53 -16.93
N VAL A 265 -7.64 -1.72 -17.55
CA VAL A 265 -8.28 -0.55 -16.94
C VAL A 265 -9.68 -0.96 -16.49
N GLN A 266 -10.00 -0.66 -15.25
CA GLN A 266 -11.25 -0.97 -14.59
C GLN A 266 -11.87 0.31 -14.06
N LEU A 267 -13.13 0.58 -14.40
CA LEU A 267 -13.88 1.70 -13.85
C LEU A 267 -14.73 1.26 -12.67
N TRP A 268 -14.94 2.18 -11.73
CA TRP A 268 -15.74 1.96 -10.51
C TRP A 268 -16.80 3.03 -10.34
N LYS A 269 -17.97 2.61 -9.84
CA LYS A 269 -19.03 3.49 -9.36
C LYS A 269 -19.65 2.88 -8.10
N ASP A 270 -19.68 3.65 -7.02
CA ASP A 270 -20.29 3.27 -5.74
C ASP A 270 -19.83 1.87 -5.26
N GLY A 271 -18.52 1.61 -5.37
CA GLY A 271 -17.89 0.35 -4.95
C GLY A 271 -18.12 -0.83 -5.89
N ALA A 272 -18.79 -0.63 -7.03
CA ALA A 272 -19.06 -1.66 -8.03
C ALA A 272 -18.24 -1.48 -9.30
N SER A 273 -17.79 -2.60 -9.87
CA SER A 273 -17.15 -2.63 -11.19
C SER A 273 -18.17 -2.26 -12.26
N VAL A 274 -17.86 -1.21 -13.03
CA VAL A 274 -18.76 -0.70 -14.07
C VAL A 274 -18.31 -1.05 -15.49
N GLY A 275 -17.05 -1.43 -15.66
CA GLY A 275 -16.53 -1.93 -16.92
C GLY A 275 -15.01 -2.07 -16.91
N SER A 276 -14.51 -3.10 -17.60
CA SER A 276 -13.08 -3.36 -17.76
C SER A 276 -12.70 -3.38 -19.24
N ARG A 277 -11.50 -2.91 -19.55
CA ARG A 277 -10.91 -3.04 -20.88
C ARG A 277 -9.40 -3.22 -20.78
N ASN A 278 -8.85 -4.10 -21.61
CA ASN A 278 -7.40 -4.29 -21.70
C ASN A 278 -6.77 -3.24 -22.61
N PHE A 279 -5.79 -2.50 -22.07
CA PHE A 279 -4.97 -1.50 -22.76
C PHE A 279 -3.52 -1.95 -22.95
N GLY A 280 -3.16 -3.13 -22.43
CA GLY A 280 -1.80 -3.63 -22.38
C GLY A 280 -0.93 -2.92 -21.34
N GLN A 281 0.35 -3.25 -21.35
CA GLN A 281 1.35 -2.68 -20.44
C GLN A 281 1.80 -1.30 -20.92
N LEU A 282 1.13 -0.26 -20.42
CA LEU A 282 1.49 1.12 -20.60
C LEU A 282 2.56 1.55 -19.58
N GLY A 283 3.54 2.34 -20.02
CA GLY A 283 4.39 3.11 -19.11
C GLY A 283 3.65 4.38 -18.71
N HIS A 284 3.68 4.75 -17.42
CA HIS A 284 3.03 5.96 -16.91
C HIS A 284 4.02 7.04 -16.52
N SER A 285 3.66 8.29 -16.80
CA SER A 285 4.34 9.47 -16.25
C SER A 285 3.38 10.17 -15.30
N THR A 286 3.57 9.96 -14.02
CA THR A 286 2.81 10.58 -12.92
C THR A 286 3.56 11.76 -12.30
N ALA A 287 4.73 12.14 -12.83
CA ALA A 287 5.59 13.22 -12.30
C ALA A 287 5.02 14.65 -12.40
N ASN A 288 3.76 14.82 -12.80
CA ASN A 288 3.15 16.14 -12.98
C ASN A 288 2.32 16.54 -11.74
N PRO A 289 2.03 17.83 -11.53
CA PRO A 289 0.97 18.23 -10.59
C PRO A 289 -0.42 17.77 -11.08
N ILE A 290 -1.34 17.57 -10.14
CA ILE A 290 -2.74 17.25 -10.42
C ILE A 290 -3.57 18.53 -10.34
N ARG A 291 -4.48 18.75 -11.29
CA ARG A 291 -5.48 19.82 -11.21
C ARG A 291 -6.90 19.23 -11.14
N LEU A 292 -7.64 19.64 -10.12
CA LEU A 292 -9.06 19.32 -9.97
C LEU A 292 -9.93 20.45 -10.50
N GLY A 293 -11.04 20.12 -11.16
CA GLY A 293 -12.10 21.06 -11.53
C GLY A 293 -11.90 21.84 -12.83
N CYS A 294 -10.70 21.85 -13.41
CA CYS A 294 -10.43 22.48 -14.70
C CYS A 294 -9.24 21.80 -15.40
N SER A 295 -9.25 21.74 -16.72
CA SER A 295 -8.13 21.25 -17.53
C SER A 295 -7.71 22.32 -18.53
N ALA A 296 -6.41 22.45 -18.81
CA ALA A 296 -5.93 23.28 -19.92
C ALA A 296 -6.20 22.63 -21.29
N ALA A 297 -6.41 21.31 -21.31
CA ALA A 297 -6.67 20.53 -22.51
C ALA A 297 -8.16 20.46 -22.87
N HIS A 298 -9.07 20.78 -21.94
CA HIS A 298 -10.52 20.71 -22.18
C HIS A 298 -11.24 22.02 -21.86
N PRO A 299 -12.15 22.47 -22.74
CA PRO A 299 -12.73 23.82 -22.66
C PRO A 299 -13.83 23.98 -21.60
N LEU A 300 -14.26 22.90 -20.93
CA LEU A 300 -15.41 22.91 -20.03
C LEU A 300 -15.00 22.55 -18.59
N PRO A 301 -14.84 23.55 -17.70
CA PRO A 301 -14.57 23.36 -16.28
C PRO A 301 -15.71 22.63 -15.58
N PHE A 302 -15.43 21.97 -14.45
CA PHE A 302 -16.43 21.24 -13.67
C PHE A 302 -17.27 22.18 -12.80
N HIS A 303 -18.58 21.94 -12.79
CA HIS A 303 -19.54 22.63 -11.94
C HIS A 303 -20.21 21.61 -11.03
N GLY A 304 -19.93 21.69 -9.73
CA GLY A 304 -20.40 20.68 -8.79
C GLY A 304 -19.56 20.58 -7.53
N GLY A 305 -19.79 19.54 -6.73
CA GLY A 305 -19.02 19.23 -5.53
C GLY A 305 -18.02 18.10 -5.76
N MET A 306 -16.87 18.14 -5.07
CA MET A 306 -15.97 16.99 -4.90
C MET A 306 -15.58 16.82 -3.44
N SER A 307 -15.34 15.57 -3.04
CA SER A 307 -14.90 15.21 -1.69
C SER A 307 -14.00 13.96 -1.76
N CYS A 308 -13.17 13.76 -0.74
CA CYS A 308 -12.42 12.53 -0.48
C CYS A 308 -11.68 11.95 -1.70
N VAL A 309 -10.66 12.67 -2.19
CA VAL A 309 -9.79 12.20 -3.27
C VAL A 309 -8.73 11.25 -2.71
N GLN A 310 -8.61 10.06 -3.30
CA GLN A 310 -7.66 9.03 -2.91
C GLN A 310 -6.85 8.56 -4.11
N ILE A 311 -5.55 8.38 -3.94
CA ILE A 311 -4.67 7.81 -4.96
C ILE A 311 -3.85 6.69 -4.33
N TYR A 312 -3.81 5.55 -5.02
CA TYR A 312 -3.08 4.36 -4.65
C TYR A 312 -2.07 4.01 -5.73
N ASN A 313 -0.92 3.47 -5.32
CA ASN A 313 0.10 2.95 -6.22
C ASN A 313 -0.10 1.48 -6.61
N TYR A 314 -1.32 0.99 -6.43
CA TYR A 314 -1.71 -0.40 -6.57
C TYR A 314 -3.07 -0.48 -7.26
N ALA A 315 -3.34 -1.58 -7.95
CA ALA A 315 -4.62 -1.85 -8.56
C ALA A 315 -5.58 -2.47 -7.55
N LEU A 316 -6.44 -1.65 -6.94
CA LEU A 316 -7.42 -2.13 -5.96
C LEU A 316 -8.41 -3.13 -6.57
N SER A 317 -8.69 -4.18 -5.80
CA SER A 317 -9.81 -5.10 -6.00
C SER A 317 -11.14 -4.44 -5.64
N GLN A 318 -12.25 -5.08 -6.00
CA GLN A 318 -13.58 -4.54 -5.69
C GLN A 318 -13.82 -4.35 -4.19
N GLN A 319 -13.39 -5.30 -3.36
CA GLN A 319 -13.54 -5.20 -1.91
C GLN A 319 -12.75 -4.01 -1.37
N GLU A 320 -11.50 -3.84 -1.81
CA GLU A 320 -10.66 -2.73 -1.36
C GLU A 320 -11.18 -1.37 -1.84
N VAL A 321 -11.85 -1.29 -3.00
CA VAL A 321 -12.54 -0.06 -3.44
C VAL A 321 -13.73 0.26 -2.54
N GLN A 322 -14.46 -0.75 -2.05
CA GLN A 322 -15.55 -0.55 -1.09
C GLN A 322 -14.99 -0.09 0.27
N ASP A 323 -13.88 -0.67 0.72
CA ASP A 323 -13.21 -0.27 1.96
C ASP A 323 -12.67 1.17 1.85
N ALA A 324 -12.12 1.53 0.69
CA ALA A 324 -11.69 2.90 0.39
C ALA A 324 -12.87 3.89 0.34
N GLN A 325 -14.04 3.47 -0.12
CA GLN A 325 -15.26 4.27 -0.06
C GLN A 325 -15.68 4.55 1.38
N ASN A 326 -15.67 3.51 2.23
CA ASN A 326 -16.04 3.62 3.64
C ASN A 326 -15.04 4.49 4.44
N ALA A 327 -13.78 4.56 4.01
CA ALA A 327 -12.79 5.47 4.59
C ALA A 327 -13.18 6.95 4.48
N CYS A 328 -14.03 7.33 3.51
CA CYS A 328 -14.54 8.69 3.37
C CYS A 328 -15.67 9.03 4.35
N THR A 329 -16.25 8.03 5.02
CA THR A 329 -17.39 8.20 5.94
C THR A 329 -17.02 8.21 7.42
N GLU A 330 -15.85 7.67 7.78
CA GLU A 330 -15.47 7.44 9.16
C GLU A 330 -14.25 8.28 9.53
N SER A 331 -14.48 9.51 10.01
CA SER A 331 -13.49 10.21 10.82
C SER A 331 -13.45 9.57 12.21
N GLY A 332 -12.40 8.80 12.51
CA GLY A 332 -12.14 8.37 13.89
C GLY A 332 -11.57 6.97 14.13
N ILE A 333 -11.19 6.19 13.10
CA ILE A 333 -10.37 4.99 13.34
C ILE A 333 -8.91 5.46 13.57
N ASP A 334 -8.31 4.97 14.66
CA ASP A 334 -6.88 5.17 14.94
C ASP A 334 -6.10 4.00 14.36
N GLU A 335 -5.69 4.15 13.10
CA GLU A 335 -4.84 3.16 12.42
C GLU A 335 -3.40 3.12 12.98
N CYS A 336 -3.05 4.05 13.86
CA CYS A 336 -1.82 4.01 14.65
C CYS A 336 -1.96 3.20 15.95
N ALA A 337 -3.10 2.57 16.22
CA ALA A 337 -3.32 1.76 17.40
C ALA A 337 -3.50 0.26 17.06
N PRO A 338 -2.54 -0.62 17.46
CA PRO A 338 -1.24 -0.32 18.07
C PRO A 338 -0.24 0.26 17.05
N ASN A 339 0.78 1.01 17.53
CA ASN A 339 1.74 1.71 16.67
C ASN A 339 2.36 0.72 15.65
N PRO A 340 2.06 0.86 14.35
CA PRO A 340 2.57 -0.05 13.33
C PRO A 340 4.05 0.20 13.02
N CYS A 341 4.57 1.40 13.29
CA CYS A 341 5.94 1.81 12.99
C CYS A 341 6.97 1.16 13.90
N GLN A 342 8.05 0.69 13.29
CA GLN A 342 9.13 -0.04 13.96
C GLN A 342 10.35 0.86 14.16
N ASN A 343 11.36 0.36 14.88
CA ASN A 343 12.64 1.05 15.11
C ASN A 343 12.51 2.48 15.67
N GLY A 344 11.49 2.71 16.51
CA GLY A 344 11.21 4.01 17.11
C GLY A 344 10.54 5.01 16.17
N GLY A 345 10.06 4.57 15.00
CA GLY A 345 9.28 5.39 14.08
C GLY A 345 8.00 5.92 14.72
N THR A 346 7.65 7.16 14.36
CA THR A 346 6.42 7.82 14.84
C THR A 346 5.30 7.54 13.84
N CYS A 347 4.21 6.94 14.29
CA CYS A 347 3.02 6.77 13.47
C CYS A 347 2.20 8.04 13.40
N ILE A 348 1.80 8.38 12.19
CA ILE A 348 0.91 9.49 11.88
C ILE A 348 -0.40 8.88 11.40
N ASN A 349 -1.47 9.08 12.18
CA ASN A 349 -2.79 8.55 11.88
C ASN A 349 -3.42 9.27 10.69
N GLY A 350 -4.15 8.55 9.85
CA GLY A 350 -4.87 9.09 8.70
C GLY A 350 -6.36 8.74 8.77
N LEU A 351 -7.05 8.67 7.62
CA LEU A 351 -8.40 8.08 7.56
C LEU A 351 -8.29 6.74 6.82
N ASN A 352 -8.27 5.64 7.57
CA ASN A 352 -8.02 4.28 7.09
C ASN A 352 -6.65 4.13 6.41
N SER A 353 -5.63 4.85 6.92
CA SER A 353 -4.23 4.76 6.49
C SER A 353 -3.33 5.32 7.57
N TYR A 354 -2.13 4.76 7.75
CA TYR A 354 -1.12 5.37 8.61
C TYR A 354 0.17 5.61 7.82
N HIS A 355 0.97 6.58 8.25
CA HIS A 355 2.31 6.81 7.74
C HIS A 355 3.32 6.76 8.89
N CYS A 356 4.43 6.05 8.70
CA CYS A 356 5.53 6.06 9.67
C CYS A 356 6.58 7.10 9.33
N HIS A 357 6.73 8.10 10.19
CA HIS A 357 7.89 8.98 10.15
C HIS A 357 9.08 8.25 10.77
N CYS A 358 10.06 7.89 9.94
CA CYS A 358 11.18 7.07 10.34
C CYS A 358 12.29 7.84 11.04
N THR A 359 12.86 7.19 12.03
CA THR A 359 14.09 7.62 12.68
C THR A 359 15.26 7.49 11.71
N VAL A 360 16.28 8.33 11.90
CA VAL A 360 17.46 8.36 11.03
C VAL A 360 18.14 6.99 11.01
N GLY A 361 18.55 6.54 9.82
CA GLY A 361 19.12 5.21 9.62
C GLY A 361 18.09 4.14 9.26
N TYR A 362 16.79 4.47 9.33
CA TYR A 362 15.74 3.56 8.89
C TYR A 362 14.89 4.16 7.78
N GLY A 363 14.41 3.29 6.90
CA GLY A 363 13.56 3.63 5.78
C GLY A 363 12.48 2.60 5.52
N GLY A 364 11.69 2.87 4.49
CA GLY A 364 10.50 2.08 4.17
C GLY A 364 9.29 2.45 5.03
N GLU A 365 8.14 1.88 4.68
CA GLU A 365 6.82 2.35 5.15
C GLU A 365 6.58 2.15 6.65
N LEU A 366 7.34 1.27 7.29
CA LEU A 366 7.33 1.03 8.74
C LEU A 366 8.68 1.24 9.41
N CYS A 367 9.64 1.84 8.71
CA CYS A 367 10.98 2.06 9.27
C CYS A 367 11.73 0.77 9.59
N LEU A 368 11.48 -0.28 8.79
CA LEU A 368 12.11 -1.61 8.94
C LEU A 368 13.34 -1.79 8.06
N THR A 369 13.52 -0.95 7.05
CA THR A 369 14.68 -1.05 6.16
C THR A 369 15.84 -0.36 6.83
N ASP A 370 16.92 -1.09 7.04
CA ASP A 370 18.18 -0.50 7.49
C ASP A 370 18.81 0.27 6.33
N LEU A 371 19.05 1.56 6.52
CA LEU A 371 19.65 2.44 5.51
C LEU A 371 21.12 2.62 5.83
N ASP A 372 21.98 2.31 4.85
CA ASP A 372 23.41 2.55 4.96
C ASP A 372 23.71 4.06 5.11
N LEU A 373 23.90 4.48 6.35
CA LEU A 373 24.20 5.88 6.70
C LEU A 373 25.55 6.32 6.15
N CYS A 374 26.48 5.39 5.94
CA CYS A 374 27.79 5.67 5.37
C CYS A 374 27.74 5.91 3.85
N ALA A 375 26.64 5.55 3.18
CA ALA A 375 26.40 5.91 1.79
C ALA A 375 25.88 7.36 1.65
N GLN A 376 25.28 7.92 2.69
CA GLN A 376 24.70 9.27 2.68
C GLN A 376 25.56 10.33 3.39
N VAL A 377 26.52 9.91 4.22
CA VAL A 377 27.36 10.81 5.04
C VAL A 377 28.85 10.57 4.78
N ALA A 378 29.63 11.66 4.69
CA ALA A 378 31.08 11.60 4.58
C ALA A 378 31.75 11.95 5.92
N CYS A 379 32.47 11.00 6.51
CA CYS A 379 33.36 11.27 7.65
C CYS A 379 34.51 12.23 7.24
N PRO A 380 35.17 12.90 8.20
CA PRO A 380 36.34 13.75 7.95
C PRO A 380 37.45 13.05 7.15
N PHE A 381 38.31 13.84 6.49
CA PHE A 381 39.38 13.32 5.63
C PHE A 381 40.28 12.31 6.37
N ASN A 382 40.48 11.12 5.79
CA ASN A 382 41.17 9.94 6.38
C ASN A 382 40.44 9.19 7.51
N TRP A 383 39.14 9.39 7.70
CA TRP A 383 38.33 8.60 8.63
C TRP A 383 37.46 7.60 7.85
N GLN A 384 37.15 6.46 8.47
CA GLN A 384 36.29 5.42 7.95
C GLN A 384 34.95 5.49 8.66
N CYS A 385 33.86 5.45 7.89
CA CYS A 385 32.52 5.31 8.42
C CYS A 385 32.21 3.83 8.67
N GLN A 386 31.59 3.55 9.80
CA GLN A 386 31.00 2.27 10.15
C GLN A 386 29.53 2.51 10.47
N ASP A 387 28.66 1.81 9.76
CA ASP A 387 27.21 1.89 9.96
C ASP A 387 26.79 0.93 11.08
N GLU A 388 25.95 1.42 11.98
CA GLU A 388 25.40 0.68 13.13
C GLU A 388 23.86 0.77 13.14
N GLY A 389 23.28 1.00 11.96
CA GLY A 389 21.84 1.09 11.71
C GLY A 389 21.25 2.41 12.15
N ASN A 390 20.93 2.57 13.44
CA ASN A 390 20.32 3.81 13.95
C ASN A 390 21.32 4.94 14.26
N HIS A 391 22.60 4.68 14.05
CA HIS A 391 23.69 5.61 14.20
C HIS A 391 24.87 5.17 13.33
N PHE A 392 25.81 6.07 13.10
CA PHE A 392 27.08 5.71 12.46
C PHE A 392 28.26 6.19 13.29
N ILE A 393 29.39 5.53 13.12
CA ILE A 393 30.64 5.80 13.82
C ILE A 393 31.70 6.19 12.79
N CYS A 394 32.34 7.34 12.99
CA CYS A 394 33.53 7.72 12.24
C CYS A 394 34.78 7.35 13.05
N LEU A 395 35.66 6.53 12.45
CA LEU A 395 36.90 6.05 13.05
C LEU A 395 38.11 6.56 12.26
N ALA A 396 39.11 7.12 12.93
CA ALA A 396 40.34 7.53 12.24
C ALA A 396 41.09 6.32 11.68
N LYS A 397 41.42 6.31 10.37
CA LYS A 397 42.17 5.20 9.76
C LYS A 397 43.60 5.07 10.28
N ASN A 398 44.17 6.15 10.84
CA ASN A 398 45.51 6.14 11.42
C ASN A 398 45.53 6.91 12.75
N THR A 399 45.49 6.16 13.85
CA THR A 399 45.48 6.71 15.22
C THR A 399 46.76 7.46 15.61
N ARG A 400 47.87 7.31 14.85
CA ARG A 400 49.12 8.06 15.10
C ARG A 400 49.17 9.44 14.46
N LEU A 401 48.25 9.74 13.54
CA LEU A 401 48.14 11.02 12.81
C LEU A 401 46.81 11.73 13.06
N ALA A 402 45.93 11.15 13.89
CA ALA A 402 44.63 11.69 14.18
C ALA A 402 44.75 12.82 15.22
N GLU A 403 44.40 14.05 14.83
CA GLU A 403 44.17 15.11 15.81
C GLU A 403 42.93 14.80 16.65
N PRO A 404 42.89 15.21 17.94
CA PRO A 404 41.71 15.04 18.77
C PRO A 404 40.51 15.72 18.10
N TYR A 405 39.50 14.93 17.76
CA TYR A 405 38.26 15.45 17.20
C TYR A 405 37.35 15.94 18.32
N SER A 406 36.79 17.15 18.18
CA SER A 406 35.78 17.66 19.11
C SER A 406 34.44 17.86 18.41
N CYS A 407 33.38 17.33 19.03
CA CYS A 407 32.04 17.36 18.48
C CYS A 407 31.50 18.80 18.40
N SER A 408 30.97 19.17 17.24
CA SER A 408 30.27 20.44 17.02
C SER A 408 28.87 20.19 16.46
N SER A 409 27.99 21.20 16.46
CA SER A 409 26.65 21.08 15.86
C SER A 409 26.65 20.82 14.36
N ALA A 410 27.79 20.99 13.67
CA ALA A 410 27.96 20.70 12.24
C ALA A 410 28.56 19.31 11.97
N SER A 411 28.86 18.53 13.01
CA SER A 411 29.55 17.25 12.91
C SER A 411 28.63 16.09 12.48
N CYS A 412 27.31 16.26 12.60
CA CYS A 412 26.32 15.25 12.24
C CYS A 412 25.22 15.86 11.35
N PRO A 413 24.49 15.03 10.57
CA PRO A 413 23.31 15.47 9.83
C PRO A 413 22.23 16.04 10.76
N ASP A 414 21.34 16.87 10.20
CA ASP A 414 20.20 17.44 10.92
C ASP A 414 19.37 16.34 11.59
N GLY A 415 19.05 16.53 12.88
CA GLY A 415 18.32 15.55 13.71
C GLY A 415 19.20 14.53 14.45
N MET A 416 20.52 14.52 14.22
CA MET A 416 21.48 13.71 14.97
C MET A 416 22.38 14.56 15.86
N TYR A 417 22.76 14.03 17.01
CA TYR A 417 23.75 14.66 17.89
C TYR A 417 25.08 13.92 17.84
N CYS A 418 26.16 14.70 17.88
CA CYS A 418 27.52 14.18 17.91
C CYS A 418 27.89 13.79 19.34
N ARG A 419 28.46 12.59 19.50
CA ARG A 419 29.02 12.10 20.76
C ARG A 419 30.48 11.68 20.55
N GLU A 420 31.36 12.24 21.37
CA GLU A 420 32.76 11.84 21.41
C GLU A 420 32.86 10.45 22.09
N GLU A 421 33.29 9.44 21.34
CA GLU A 421 33.53 8.09 21.88
C GLU A 421 35.00 7.92 22.31
N GLY A 422 35.88 8.80 21.80
CA GLY A 422 37.30 8.84 22.14
C GLY A 422 38.05 9.89 21.30
N PRO A 423 39.37 10.05 21.51
CA PRO A 423 40.16 11.05 20.79
C PRO A 423 40.26 10.79 19.27
N THR A 424 39.95 9.57 18.82
CA THR A 424 40.05 9.14 17.42
C THR A 424 38.75 8.54 16.88
N SER A 425 37.61 8.82 17.55
CA SER A 425 36.30 8.28 17.17
C SER A 425 35.16 9.14 17.70
N PHE A 426 34.16 9.40 16.87
CA PHE A 426 32.90 9.99 17.29
C PHE A 426 31.73 9.23 16.67
N SER A 427 30.58 9.25 17.34
CA SER A 427 29.33 8.71 16.84
C SER A 427 28.31 9.82 16.60
N CYS A 428 27.49 9.66 15.57
CA CYS A 428 26.32 10.51 15.33
C CYS A 428 25.08 9.68 15.59
N ARG A 429 24.31 10.04 16.62
CA ARG A 429 23.16 9.25 17.10
C ARG A 429 21.86 10.05 16.94
N ALA A 430 20.76 9.36 16.65
CA ALA A 430 19.43 9.96 16.66
C ALA A 430 19.05 10.43 18.08
N GLY A 431 18.49 11.64 18.18
CA GLY A 431 18.05 12.33 19.40
C GLY A 431 16.85 11.69 20.10
#